data_AF-A0A293N1J7-F1
#
_entry.id   AF-A0A293N1J7-F1
#
_cell.length_a   1.000
_cell.length_b   1.000
_cell.length_c   1.000
_cell.angle_alpha   90.00
_cell.angle_beta   90.00
_cell.angle_gamma   90.00
#
_symmetry.space_group_name_H-M   'P 1'
#
loop_
_entity.id
_entity.type
_entity.pdbx_description
1 polymer ?
#
loop_
_entity_poly.entity_id
_entity_poly.type
_entity_poly.pdbx_seq_one_letter_code
_entity_poly.pdbx_strand_id
1 'polypeptide(L)'
;MASPSKRTSSVDEERSTQWTQLREDMHRAIDERNRNEVLRCLHAAPKLKLWLRPHTEEPALCRAASKGYYDICSLLQKYNCLFEDPDYERD
;
A
#
# COMPACT_ATOMS: atom_id res chain seq x y z
N MET A 1 -20.70 17.21 -26.36
CA MET A 1 -20.86 16.53 -25.06
C MET A 1 -19.60 15.73 -24.80
N ALA A 2 -18.71 16.21 -23.93
CA ALA A 2 -17.44 15.55 -23.64
C ALA A 2 -17.65 14.47 -22.57
N SER A 3 -17.27 13.23 -22.89
CA SER A 3 -17.31 12.10 -21.97
C SER A 3 -16.45 12.39 -20.73
N PRO A 4 -16.96 12.21 -19.50
CA PRO A 4 -16.11 12.29 -18.33
C PRO A 4 -15.21 11.04 -18.33
N SER A 5 -13.93 11.25 -18.64
CA SER A 5 -12.89 10.23 -18.54
C SER A 5 -12.88 9.66 -17.12
N LYS A 6 -13.23 8.37 -17.01
CA LYS A 6 -12.98 7.54 -15.83
C LYS A 6 -11.47 7.46 -15.59
N ARG A 7 -10.89 8.43 -14.87
CA ARG A 7 -9.49 8.41 -14.41
C ARG A 7 -9.40 8.75 -12.92
N THR A 8 -10.35 8.24 -12.14
CA THR A 8 -10.36 8.33 -10.68
C THR A 8 -10.62 6.93 -10.14
N SER A 9 -9.60 6.06 -10.02
CA SER A 9 -9.91 4.72 -9.50
C SER A 9 -8.82 3.99 -8.71
N SER A 10 -7.55 4.41 -8.73
CA SER A 10 -6.52 3.69 -7.95
C SER A 10 -6.13 4.45 -6.67
N VAL A 11 -5.78 5.74 -6.80
CA VAL A 11 -5.30 6.56 -5.67
C VAL A 11 -6.42 6.92 -4.68
N ASP A 12 -7.63 7.21 -5.18
CA ASP A 12 -8.81 7.43 -4.33
C ASP A 12 -9.22 6.16 -3.57
N GLU A 13 -9.04 4.97 -4.15
CA GLU A 13 -9.26 3.71 -3.43
C GLU A 13 -8.21 3.54 -2.32
N GLU A 14 -6.94 3.90 -2.51
CA GLU A 14 -5.92 3.85 -1.44
C GLU A 14 -6.17 4.85 -0.31
N ARG A 15 -6.67 6.05 -0.63
CA ARG A 15 -7.01 7.08 0.35
C ARG A 15 -8.40 6.91 0.95
N SER A 16 -9.17 5.93 0.48
CA SER A 16 -10.51 5.66 1.00
C SER A 16 -10.45 5.26 2.47
N THR A 17 -11.38 5.84 3.24
CA THR A 17 -11.56 5.54 4.67
C THR A 17 -11.89 4.07 4.93
N GLN A 18 -12.43 3.36 3.93
CA GLN A 18 -12.75 1.93 4.02
C GLN A 18 -11.52 1.05 4.31
N TRP A 19 -10.32 1.47 3.91
CA TRP A 19 -9.09 0.70 4.10
C TRP A 19 -8.19 1.29 5.18
N THR A 20 -8.62 2.33 5.90
CA THR A 20 -7.79 2.99 6.92
C THR A 20 -7.33 1.98 7.98
N GLN A 21 -8.26 1.22 8.57
CA GLN A 21 -7.91 0.23 9.60
C GLN A 21 -7.00 -0.87 9.04
N LEU A 22 -7.28 -1.34 7.81
CA LEU A 22 -6.46 -2.38 7.18
C LEU A 22 -5.03 -1.89 6.87
N ARG A 23 -4.87 -0.62 6.49
CA ARG A 23 -3.57 0.01 6.29
C ARG A 23 -2.83 0.18 7.63
N GLU A 24 -3.52 0.55 8.71
CA GLU A 24 -2.91 0.56 10.05
C GLU A 24 -2.44 -0.83 10.47
N ASP A 25 -3.29 -1.85 10.26
CA ASP A 25 -2.98 -3.23 10.60
C ASP A 25 -1.78 -3.75 9.80
N MET A 26 -1.70 -3.42 8.51
CA MET A 26 -0.56 -3.72 7.65
C MET A 26 0.73 -3.08 8.18
N HIS A 27 0.70 -1.80 8.52
CA HIS A 27 1.87 -1.09 9.07
C HIS A 27 2.28 -1.61 10.44
N ARG A 28 1.32 -1.94 11.31
CA ARG A 28 1.56 -2.59 12.60
C ARG A 28 2.21 -3.97 12.41
N ALA A 29 1.70 -4.76 11.47
CA ALA A 29 2.26 -6.07 11.14
C ALA A 29 3.69 -5.97 10.62
N ILE A 30 4.01 -4.96 9.82
CA ILE A 30 5.39 -4.67 9.39
C ILE A 30 6.24 -4.28 10.61
N ASP A 31 5.73 -3.41 11.48
CA ASP A 31 6.44 -2.96 12.67
C ASP A 31 6.77 -4.13 13.64
N GLU A 32 5.88 -5.12 13.75
CA GLU A 32 6.02 -6.34 14.54
C GLU A 32 6.75 -7.49 13.80
N ARG A 33 7.13 -7.28 12.54
CA ARG A 33 7.66 -8.31 11.64
C ARG A 33 6.74 -9.54 11.50
N ASN A 34 5.44 -9.34 11.61
CA ASN A 34 4.44 -10.40 11.50
C ASN A 34 4.04 -10.63 10.04
N ARG A 35 4.78 -11.51 9.38
CA ARG A 35 4.56 -11.87 7.96
C ARG A 35 3.16 -12.41 7.66
N ASN A 36 2.56 -13.17 8.59
CA ASN A 36 1.23 -13.76 8.37
C ASN A 36 0.16 -12.67 8.33
N GLU A 37 0.27 -11.66 9.18
CA GLU A 37 -0.68 -10.56 9.23
C GLU A 37 -0.52 -9.63 8.01
N VAL A 38 0.71 -9.39 7.57
CA VAL A 38 0.99 -8.72 6.28
C VAL A 38 0.28 -9.45 5.13
N LEU A 39 0.39 -10.77 5.07
CA LEU A 39 -0.24 -11.58 4.04
C LEU A 39 -1.77 -11.50 4.10
N ARG A 40 -2.36 -11.53 5.30
CA ARG A 40 -3.81 -11.34 5.49
C ARG A 40 -4.28 -10.00 4.96
N CYS A 41 -3.53 -8.92 5.22
CA CYS A 41 -3.85 -7.59 4.69
C CYS A 41 -3.80 -7.58 3.15
N LEU A 42 -2.72 -8.11 2.57
CA LEU A 42 -2.55 -8.20 1.11
C LEU A 42 -3.69 -8.97 0.42
N HIS A 43 -4.21 -10.03 1.06
CA HIS A 43 -5.36 -10.77 0.54
C HIS A 43 -6.70 -10.03 0.73
N ALA A 44 -6.85 -9.26 1.80
CA ALA A 44 -8.07 -8.49 2.06
C ALA A 44 -8.24 -7.33 1.08
N ALA A 45 -7.13 -6.71 0.62
CA ALA A 45 -7.18 -5.61 -0.33
C ALA A 45 -6.10 -5.74 -1.42
N PRO A 46 -6.25 -6.68 -2.38
CA PRO A 46 -5.25 -6.93 -3.43
C PRO A 46 -5.11 -5.76 -4.44
N LYS A 47 -6.05 -4.82 -4.41
CA LYS A 47 -6.05 -3.61 -5.23
C LYS A 47 -5.08 -2.54 -4.70
N LEU A 48 -4.79 -2.51 -3.41
CA LEU A 48 -3.87 -1.55 -2.80
C LEU A 48 -2.43 -1.89 -3.20
N LYS A 49 -1.68 -0.91 -3.69
CA LYS A 49 -0.33 -1.09 -4.22
C LYS A 49 0.71 -0.38 -3.36
N LEU A 50 0.44 0.82 -2.90
CA LEU A 50 1.35 1.60 -2.08
C LEU A 50 1.18 1.26 -0.60
N TRP A 51 -0.04 0.93 -0.17
CA TRP A 51 -0.37 0.69 1.24
C TRP A 51 0.06 1.87 2.11
N LEU A 52 -0.40 3.07 1.73
CA LEU A 52 -0.03 4.32 2.38
C LEU A 52 -0.47 4.36 3.84
N ARG A 53 0.45 4.67 4.74
CA ARG A 53 0.14 4.86 6.16
C ARG A 53 -0.83 6.05 6.30
N PRO A 54 -1.94 5.92 7.05
CA PRO A 54 -2.97 6.98 7.10
C PRO A 54 -2.50 8.36 7.55
N HIS A 55 -1.42 8.44 8.34
CA HIS A 55 -0.94 9.71 8.91
C HIS A 55 0.31 10.28 8.25
N THR A 56 1.15 9.42 7.68
CA THR A 56 2.46 9.82 7.13
C THR A 56 2.52 9.66 5.62
N GLU A 57 1.48 9.06 5.02
CA GLU A 57 1.44 8.65 3.61
C GLU A 57 2.68 7.83 3.21
N GLU A 58 3.32 7.18 4.20
CA GLU A 58 4.52 6.36 3.97
C GLU A 58 4.09 5.00 3.38
N PRO A 59 4.66 4.57 2.25
CA PRO A 59 4.38 3.27 1.66
C PRO A 59 4.88 2.12 2.55
N ALA A 60 4.11 1.02 2.59
CA ALA A 60 4.47 -0.17 3.37
C ALA A 60 5.85 -0.73 3.01
N LEU A 61 6.20 -0.68 1.72
CA LEU A 61 7.47 -1.20 1.22
C LEU A 61 8.67 -0.36 1.68
N CYS A 62 8.53 0.98 1.73
CA CYS A 62 9.52 1.88 2.31
C CYS A 62 9.73 1.58 3.80
N ARG A 63 8.64 1.38 4.55
CA ARG A 63 8.69 1.05 5.98
C ARG A 63 9.38 -0.28 6.25
N ALA A 64 9.09 -1.32 5.46
CA ALA A 64 9.75 -2.62 5.60
C ALA A 64 11.25 -2.54 5.24
N ALA A 65 11.59 -1.77 4.21
CA ALA A 65 12.96 -1.56 3.76
C ALA A 65 13.79 -0.77 4.78
N SER A 66 13.24 0.29 5.38
CA SER A 66 13.93 1.08 6.41
C SER A 66 14.23 0.28 7.68
N LYS A 67 13.43 -0.76 7.96
CA LYS A 67 13.69 -1.72 9.04
C LYS A 67 14.60 -2.89 8.66
N GLY A 68 14.95 -3.05 7.38
CA GLY A 68 15.75 -4.18 6.89
C GLY A 68 15.01 -5.52 6.91
N TYR A 69 13.67 -5.51 6.86
CA TYR A 69 12.87 -6.74 6.86
C TYR A 69 12.72 -7.30 5.45
N TYR A 70 13.83 -7.82 4.90
CA TYR A 70 13.90 -8.33 3.53
C TYR A 70 12.84 -9.40 3.20
N ASP A 71 12.46 -10.23 4.18
CA ASP A 71 11.42 -11.24 4.01
C ASP A 71 10.04 -10.63 3.75
N ILE A 72 9.75 -9.50 4.40
CA ILE A 72 8.54 -8.72 4.19
C ILE A 72 8.64 -7.92 2.89
N CYS A 73 9.79 -7.32 2.60
CA CYS A 73 10.00 -6.62 1.32
C CYS A 73 9.77 -7.54 0.11
N SER A 74 10.33 -8.74 0.12
CA SER A 74 10.11 -9.74 -0.94
C SER A 74 8.65 -10.18 -1.02
N LEU A 75 7.94 -10.26 0.13
CA LEU A 75 6.52 -10.57 0.13
C LEU A 75 5.71 -9.44 -0.52
N LEU A 76 5.95 -8.19 -0.12
CA LEU A 76 5.28 -7.01 -0.68
C LEU A 76 5.52 -6.89 -2.19
N GLN A 77 6.76 -7.09 -2.64
CA GLN A 77 7.10 -7.10 -4.07
C GLN A 77 6.35 -8.21 -4.84
N LYS A 78 6.20 -9.40 -4.25
CA LYS A 78 5.45 -10.50 -4.87
C LYS A 78 3.97 -10.15 -5.12
N TYR A 79 3.40 -9.24 -4.33
CA TYR A 79 2.02 -8.77 -4.48
C TYR A 79 1.93 -7.46 -5.29
N ASN A 80 3.01 -7.09 -6.00
CA ASN A 80 3.16 -5.86 -6.78
C ASN A 80 2.97 -4.60 -5.94
N CYS A 81 3.41 -4.60 -4.68
CA CYS A 81 3.45 -3.37 -3.90
C CYS A 81 4.58 -2.45 -4.40
N LEU A 82 4.33 -1.14 -4.39
CA LEU A 82 5.22 -0.13 -4.96
C LEU A 82 5.84 0.75 -3.88
N PHE A 83 6.99 1.35 -4.19
CA PHE A 83 7.68 2.33 -3.33
C PHE A 83 7.12 3.74 -3.46
N GLU A 84 6.53 4.06 -4.61
CA GLU A 84 6.03 5.39 -4.94
C GLU A 84 4.94 5.23 -6.01
N ASP A 85 4.03 6.19 -6.09
CA ASP A 85 3.00 6.21 -7.12
C ASP A 85 3.65 6.45 -8.49
N PRO A 86 3.53 5.53 -9.46
CA PRO A 86 4.14 5.69 -10.77
C PRO A 86 3.55 6.85 -11.58
N ASP A 87 2.41 7.41 -11.18
CA ASP A 87 1.77 8.55 -11.84
C ASP A 87 2.23 9.93 -11.28
N TYR A 88 3.23 9.98 -10.39
CA TYR A 88 3.76 11.26 -9.87
C TYR A 88 4.75 11.98 -10.81
N GLU A 89 5.04 11.45 -12.00
CA GLU A 89 5.72 12.16 -13.09
C GLU A 89 4.78 12.42 -14.27
N ARG A 90 4.00 13.51 -14.22
CA ARG A 90 3.51 14.17 -15.44
C ARG A 90 3.20 15.65 -15.21
N ASP A 91 4.26 16.46 -15.21
CA ASP A 91 4.20 17.88 -15.58
C ASP A 91 4.26 18.01 -17.12
#